data_AF-A0A0F9TCB0-F1
#
_entry.id   AF-A0A0F9TCB0-F1
#
_cell.length_a   1.000
_cell.length_b   1.000
_cell.length_c   1.000
_cell.angle_alpha   90.00
_cell.angle_beta   90.00
_cell.angle_gamma   90.00
#
_symmetry.space_group_name_H-M   'P 1'
#
loop_
_entity.id
_entity.type
_entity.pdbx_description
1 polymer ?
#
loop_
_entity_poly.entity_id
_entity_poly.type
_entity_poly.pdbx_seq_one_letter_code
_entity_poly.pdbx_strand_id
1 'polypeptide(L)'
;MQGVHLRKYGVAATVDFELYEVDGVDFRTDWTPAAGDVFMMRDEAAEEQVTNAAGNADLSTLVTDEGRAYSITLALEDMQAARVVVYLVDQATKAFLDKSLVIETYGNASAQHAFDLDTASVAQSADNDTILSSINIANGAVESDLTFIHGSALTETAGQLAAAFKKLFDVATPLLVASDVMVGTDSAALASVLGAAVGATISADIADIPTVAEFNARTIVSADYVVVGDTIAGVTNAGTVTGNVDGSVASVTAGVTLGADAITAAKIADNAFSAEHFATDSITTDAVKSDALNKIVMSDLATGAPSVTASLPVALNWLYEAFRNKTETTATLITLKKDDGSTDLAKATISDAAGTTTKEEFVSG
;
A
#
# COMPACT_ATOMS: atom_id res chain seq x y z
N MET A 1 61.35 19.42 43.94
CA MET A 1 62.42 18.51 43.47
C MET A 1 62.84 18.99 42.09
N GLN A 2 64.05 19.52 41.96
CA GLN A 2 64.58 19.82 40.63
C GLN A 2 64.84 18.49 39.92
N GLY A 3 64.48 18.40 38.65
CA GLY A 3 64.65 17.19 37.85
C GLY A 3 66.12 16.82 37.66
N VAL A 4 66.36 15.60 37.18
CA VAL A 4 67.70 15.15 36.76
C VAL A 4 68.13 15.95 35.53
N HIS A 5 69.36 16.48 35.56
CA HIS A 5 69.98 17.14 34.43
C HIS A 5 70.74 16.13 33.58
N LEU A 6 70.42 16.04 32.29
CA LEU A 6 71.19 15.24 31.35
C LEU A 6 72.30 16.09 30.72
N ARG A 7 73.53 15.61 30.77
CA ARG A 7 74.71 16.28 30.19
C ARG A 7 75.65 15.27 29.54
N LYS A 8 76.45 15.68 28.57
CA LYS A 8 77.35 14.77 27.86
C LYS A 8 78.52 14.33 28.74
N TYR A 9 78.84 13.04 28.69
CA TYR A 9 79.98 12.47 29.42
C TYR A 9 81.30 13.09 28.95
N GLY A 10 82.13 13.50 29.90
CA GLY A 10 83.49 14.01 29.67
C GLY A 10 83.56 15.35 28.94
N VAL A 11 82.48 16.14 28.97
CA VAL A 11 82.41 17.49 28.40
C VAL A 11 81.99 18.47 29.49
N ALA A 12 82.70 19.58 29.63
CA ALA A 12 82.35 20.62 30.61
C ALA A 12 80.91 21.09 30.41
N ALA A 13 80.19 21.30 31.51
CA ALA A 13 78.75 21.55 31.47
C ALA A 13 78.36 22.64 32.46
N THR A 14 77.47 23.54 32.02
CA THR A 14 76.82 24.52 32.88
C THR A 14 75.42 24.04 33.25
N VAL A 15 75.07 24.17 34.53
CA VAL A 15 73.81 23.71 35.10
C VAL A 15 73.17 24.83 35.90
N ASP A 16 71.95 25.21 35.52
CA ASP A 16 71.20 26.26 36.20
C ASP A 16 70.38 25.70 37.36
N PHE A 17 70.30 26.48 38.44
CA PHE A 17 69.56 26.13 39.63
C PHE A 17 69.08 27.37 40.38
N GLU A 18 67.93 27.24 41.04
CA GLU A 18 67.38 28.26 41.91
C GLU A 18 67.70 27.96 43.38
N LEU A 19 67.93 28.97 44.20
CA LEU A 19 67.98 28.82 45.65
C LEU A 19 66.74 29.47 46.27
N TYR A 20 66.29 28.91 47.38
CA TYR A 20 65.17 29.47 48.14
C TYR A 20 65.68 29.94 49.49
N GLU A 21 65.05 30.99 50.01
CA GLU A 21 65.26 31.39 51.40
C GLU A 21 64.85 30.25 52.36
N VAL A 22 65.25 30.35 53.63
CA VAL A 22 65.09 29.27 54.62
C VAL A 22 63.63 28.84 54.82
N ASP A 23 62.68 29.71 54.51
CA ASP A 23 61.24 29.40 54.59
C ASP A 23 60.70 28.65 53.36
N GLY A 24 61.46 28.58 52.27
CA GLY A 24 61.12 27.91 51.03
C GLY A 24 60.09 28.64 50.17
N VAL A 25 59.75 29.89 50.50
CA VAL A 25 58.68 30.64 49.82
C VAL A 25 59.25 31.51 48.70
N ASP A 26 60.29 32.27 48.99
CA ASP A 26 60.90 33.22 48.06
C ASP A 26 62.24 32.73 47.52
N PHE A 27 62.58 33.15 46.30
CA PHE A 27 63.89 32.87 45.71
C PHE A 27 64.97 33.73 46.37
N ARG A 28 66.09 33.09 46.73
CA ARG A 28 67.31 33.77 47.16
C ARG A 28 67.99 34.38 45.92
N THR A 29 68.32 35.67 45.97
CA THR A 29 68.87 36.42 44.81
C THR A 29 70.19 37.15 45.11
N ASP A 30 70.66 37.09 46.34
CA ASP A 30 71.88 37.76 46.83
C ASP A 30 72.84 36.77 47.53
N TRP A 31 72.77 35.48 47.19
CA TRP A 31 73.74 34.49 47.67
C TRP A 31 75.13 34.73 47.08
N THR A 32 76.15 34.71 47.94
CA THR A 32 77.56 34.76 47.54
C THR A 32 78.23 33.44 47.95
N PRO A 33 78.70 32.63 47.00
CA PRO A 33 79.24 31.30 47.28
C PRO A 33 80.58 31.38 48.02
N ALA A 34 80.72 30.59 49.09
CA ALA A 34 81.94 30.45 49.87
C ALA A 34 82.49 29.03 49.82
N ALA A 35 83.79 28.88 50.09
CA ALA A 35 84.42 27.58 50.19
C ALA A 35 83.74 26.76 51.32
N GLY A 36 83.15 25.63 50.94
CA GLY A 36 82.37 24.78 51.85
C GLY A 36 80.87 24.80 51.58
N ASP A 37 80.38 25.64 50.66
CA ASP A 37 78.95 25.66 50.35
C ASP A 37 78.54 24.62 49.31
N VAL A 38 79.48 24.15 48.49
CA VAL A 38 79.22 23.25 47.36
C VAL A 38 80.15 22.04 47.38
N PHE A 39 79.54 20.85 47.48
CA PHE A 39 80.21 19.56 47.38
C PHE A 39 79.66 18.77 46.21
N MET A 40 80.46 17.87 45.67
CA MET A 40 80.03 16.94 44.63
C MET A 40 80.35 15.50 45.00
N MET A 41 79.55 14.60 44.47
CA MET A 41 79.73 13.16 44.55
C MET A 41 79.66 12.60 43.13
N ARG A 42 80.69 11.85 42.72
CA ARG A 42 80.77 11.15 41.44
C ARG A 42 80.55 9.66 41.66
N ASP A 43 79.58 9.05 40.99
CA ASP A 43 79.30 7.60 41.03
C ASP A 43 79.25 7.02 42.45
N GLU A 44 78.58 7.73 43.36
CA GLU A 44 78.41 7.33 44.77
C GLU A 44 79.73 7.21 45.56
N ALA A 45 80.80 7.84 45.06
CA ALA A 45 82.08 7.98 45.75
C ALA A 45 82.00 8.94 46.96
N ALA A 46 83.14 9.18 47.63
CA ALA A 46 83.19 10.15 48.72
C ALA A 46 82.86 11.57 48.23
N GLU A 47 82.23 12.38 49.08
CA GLU A 47 81.95 13.79 48.78
C GLU A 47 83.25 14.60 48.74
N GLU A 48 83.41 15.36 47.67
CA GLU A 48 84.56 16.22 47.42
C GLU A 48 84.09 17.65 47.23
N GLN A 49 84.90 18.61 47.69
CA GLN A 49 84.60 20.02 47.43
C GLN A 49 84.75 20.32 45.94
N VAL A 50 83.80 21.06 45.38
CA VAL A 50 83.89 21.51 43.99
C VAL A 50 85.03 22.51 43.84
N THR A 51 85.92 22.28 42.87
CA THR A 51 87.04 23.17 42.56
C THR A 51 86.93 23.75 41.16
N ASN A 52 87.48 24.94 40.95
CA ASN A 52 87.51 25.54 39.62
C ASN A 52 88.47 24.80 38.67
N ALA A 53 88.50 25.19 37.40
CA ALA A 53 89.37 24.58 36.39
C ALA A 53 90.88 24.67 36.70
N ALA A 54 91.29 25.49 37.66
CA ALA A 54 92.66 25.58 38.16
C ALA A 54 92.92 24.69 39.41
N GLY A 55 91.92 23.93 39.86
CA GLY A 55 91.99 23.06 41.04
C GLY A 55 91.83 23.80 42.39
N ASN A 56 91.37 25.05 42.37
CA ASN A 56 91.22 25.86 43.58
C ASN A 56 89.78 25.80 44.11
N ALA A 57 89.61 25.84 45.43
CA ALA A 57 88.31 25.86 46.11
C ALA A 57 87.55 27.22 46.02
N ASP A 58 87.91 28.05 45.05
CA ASP A 58 87.27 29.35 44.81
C ASP A 58 86.02 29.17 43.92
N LEU A 59 84.86 29.25 44.54
CA LEU A 59 83.57 29.05 43.90
C LEU A 59 83.05 30.28 43.15
N SER A 60 83.65 31.46 43.32
CA SER A 60 83.21 32.72 42.68
C SER A 60 83.37 32.73 41.15
N THR A 61 84.17 31.80 40.63
CA THR A 61 84.41 31.60 39.19
C THR A 61 83.63 30.42 38.61
N LEU A 62 83.04 29.58 39.47
CA LEU A 62 82.27 28.40 39.08
C LEU A 62 80.78 28.67 39.11
N VAL A 63 80.34 29.43 40.10
CA VAL A 63 78.95 29.82 40.28
C VAL A 63 78.77 31.25 39.79
N THR A 64 77.84 31.44 38.86
CA THR A 64 77.47 32.76 38.34
C THR A 64 76.06 33.11 38.80
N ASP A 65 75.87 34.34 39.26
CA ASP A 65 74.55 34.91 39.52
C ASP A 65 73.91 35.37 38.21
N GLU A 66 72.79 34.74 37.85
CA GLU A 66 71.99 35.05 36.65
C GLU A 66 70.79 35.95 37.01
N GLY A 67 70.76 36.50 38.24
CA GLY A 67 69.83 37.48 38.77
C GLY A 67 68.70 36.90 39.62
N ARG A 68 67.97 35.88 39.13
CA ARG A 68 66.92 35.16 39.89
C ARG A 68 67.20 33.68 40.09
N ALA A 69 68.26 33.20 39.46
CA ALA A 69 68.77 31.85 39.54
C ALA A 69 70.29 31.94 39.44
N TYR A 70 70.95 30.82 39.69
CA TYR A 70 72.39 30.68 39.64
C TYR A 70 72.76 29.61 38.62
N SER A 71 73.92 29.72 38.02
CA SER A 71 74.49 28.68 37.16
C SER A 71 75.78 28.17 37.78
N ILE A 72 76.02 26.86 37.73
CA ILE A 72 77.32 26.25 38.10
C ILE A 72 77.95 25.60 36.89
N THR A 73 79.20 25.93 36.61
CA THR A 73 79.98 25.29 35.55
C THR A 73 80.85 24.19 36.15
N LEU A 74 80.67 22.96 35.67
CA LEU A 74 81.46 21.80 36.03
C LEU A 74 82.50 21.53 34.94
N ALA A 75 83.73 21.22 35.35
CA ALA A 75 84.81 20.94 34.42
C ALA A 75 84.58 19.60 33.70
N LEU A 76 85.31 19.35 32.61
CA LEU A 76 85.14 18.12 31.84
C LEU A 76 85.48 16.88 32.66
N GLU A 77 86.43 16.98 33.60
CA GLU A 77 86.83 15.91 34.51
C GLU A 77 85.75 15.62 35.56
N ASP A 78 85.00 16.64 35.96
CA ASP A 78 83.80 16.50 36.81
C ASP A 78 82.69 15.73 36.11
N MET A 79 82.64 15.85 34.79
CA MET A 79 81.64 15.22 33.95
C MET A 79 82.05 13.81 33.45
N GLN A 80 83.16 13.23 33.93
CA GLN A 80 83.61 11.87 33.61
C GLN A 80 83.07 10.77 34.56
N ALA A 81 81.87 10.95 35.09
CA ALA A 81 81.16 9.97 35.93
C ALA A 81 79.83 9.57 35.29
N ALA A 82 79.28 8.41 35.61
CA ALA A 82 77.93 8.04 35.15
C ALA A 82 76.88 8.98 35.76
N ARG A 83 77.02 9.28 37.06
CA ARG A 83 76.14 10.18 37.81
C ARG A 83 76.95 11.13 38.70
N VAL A 84 76.63 12.41 38.63
CA VAL A 84 77.20 13.46 39.47
C VAL A 84 76.08 14.06 40.32
N VAL A 85 76.26 14.10 41.63
CA VAL A 85 75.35 14.80 42.54
C VAL A 85 76.08 15.98 43.15
N VAL A 86 75.57 17.18 42.94
CA VAL A 86 76.10 18.40 43.56
C VAL A 86 75.19 18.79 44.71
N TYR A 87 75.75 18.90 45.90
CA TYR A 87 75.07 19.35 47.11
C TYR A 87 75.44 20.81 47.36
N LEU A 88 74.42 21.65 47.50
CA LEU A 88 74.54 23.02 47.96
C LEU A 88 74.00 23.07 49.39
N VAL A 89 74.91 23.23 50.34
CA VAL A 89 74.62 23.20 51.77
C VAL A 89 75.32 24.39 52.40
N ASP A 90 74.53 25.30 52.99
CA ASP A 90 75.09 26.37 53.80
C ASP A 90 75.60 25.79 55.13
N GLN A 91 76.92 25.79 55.33
CA GLN A 91 77.55 25.20 56.51
C GLN A 91 77.52 26.11 57.76
N ALA A 92 77.12 27.38 57.61
CA ALA A 92 77.01 28.32 58.72
C ALA A 92 75.56 28.47 59.21
N THR A 93 75.18 29.67 59.64
CA THR A 93 73.77 30.00 59.94
C THR A 93 72.99 29.95 58.63
N LYS A 94 72.10 28.97 58.49
CA LYS A 94 71.34 28.75 57.25
C LYS A 94 70.73 30.03 56.69
N ALA A 95 71.18 30.42 55.51
CA ALA A 95 70.68 31.53 54.72
C ALA A 95 69.77 31.06 53.56
N PHE A 96 69.94 29.81 53.12
CA PHE A 96 69.10 29.20 52.09
C PHE A 96 68.81 27.73 52.42
N LEU A 97 67.77 27.18 51.79
CA LEU A 97 67.43 25.76 51.92
C LEU A 97 68.42 24.88 51.16
N ASP A 98 68.90 23.83 51.82
CA ASP A 98 69.82 22.86 51.22
C ASP A 98 69.23 22.28 49.93
N LYS A 99 70.10 22.14 48.92
CA LYS A 99 69.70 21.71 47.60
C LYS A 99 70.63 20.63 47.07
N SER A 100 70.07 19.72 46.29
CA SER A 100 70.85 18.78 45.48
C SER A 100 70.51 18.94 44.01
N LEU A 101 71.55 18.87 43.18
CA LEU A 101 71.46 18.79 41.73
C LEU A 101 71.93 17.40 41.34
N VAL A 102 71.08 16.63 40.69
CA VAL A 102 71.45 15.33 40.15
C VAL A 102 71.69 15.47 38.66
N ILE A 103 72.86 15.05 38.22
CA ILE A 103 73.27 15.07 36.82
C ILE A 103 73.56 13.63 36.41
N GLU A 104 72.96 13.19 35.32
CA GLU A 104 73.26 11.90 34.71
C GLU A 104 73.91 12.14 33.36
N THR A 105 75.00 11.43 33.09
CA THR A 105 75.73 11.61 31.85
C THR A 105 75.19 10.72 30.74
N TYR A 106 75.37 11.17 29.49
CA TYR A 106 75.03 10.38 28.31
C TYR A 106 76.13 10.38 27.24
N GLY A 107 76.02 9.45 26.29
CA GLY A 107 76.83 9.42 25.07
C GLY A 107 78.22 8.80 25.18
N ASN A 108 78.46 8.02 26.23
CA ASN A 108 79.67 7.20 26.39
C ASN A 108 79.30 5.86 27.02
N ALA A 109 80.08 4.80 26.75
CA ALA A 109 79.85 3.48 27.36
C ALA A 109 79.94 3.50 28.90
N SER A 110 80.71 4.43 29.47
CA SER A 110 80.83 4.64 30.92
C SER A 110 79.83 5.66 31.49
N ALA A 111 78.95 6.21 30.65
CA ALA A 111 77.90 7.13 31.08
C ALA A 111 76.70 6.37 31.65
N GLN A 112 75.85 7.04 32.44
CA GLN A 112 74.59 6.42 32.92
C GLN A 112 73.70 5.99 31.76
N HIS A 113 73.68 6.80 30.70
CA HIS A 113 72.97 6.51 29.46
C HIS A 113 73.97 6.35 28.32
N ALA A 114 74.24 5.12 27.89
CA ALA A 114 75.16 4.86 26.79
C ALA A 114 74.74 5.54 25.46
N PHE A 115 73.44 5.84 25.31
CA PHE A 115 72.89 6.53 24.15
C PHE A 115 73.40 7.97 24.04
N ASP A 116 74.02 8.34 22.91
CA ASP A 116 74.46 9.70 22.64
C ASP A 116 73.31 10.55 22.08
N LEU A 117 72.80 11.46 22.90
CA LEU A 117 71.72 12.38 22.51
C LEU A 117 72.16 13.40 21.45
N ASP A 118 73.45 13.71 21.33
CA ASP A 118 73.94 14.69 20.35
C ASP A 118 74.04 14.10 18.94
N THR A 119 74.31 12.81 18.84
CA THR A 119 74.39 12.08 17.57
C THR A 119 73.09 11.33 17.26
N ALA A 120 72.03 11.57 18.02
CA ALA A 120 70.71 11.02 17.76
C ALA A 120 70.14 11.61 16.47
N SER A 121 70.60 11.11 15.31
CA SER A 121 69.86 11.28 14.06
C SER A 121 68.60 10.45 14.20
N VAL A 122 67.46 11.10 14.37
CA VAL A 122 66.18 10.44 14.58
C VAL A 122 65.85 9.56 13.38
N ALA A 123 66.00 8.25 13.53
CA ALA A 123 65.11 7.30 12.88
C ALA A 123 65.13 5.94 13.60
N GLN A 124 63.98 5.55 14.16
CA GLN A 124 63.57 4.15 14.33
C GLN A 124 63.42 3.42 12.97
N SER A 125 64.15 3.83 11.92
CA SER A 125 63.96 3.33 10.57
C SER A 125 64.39 1.88 10.44
N ALA A 126 65.30 1.36 11.26
CA ALA A 126 65.65 -0.06 11.17
C ALA A 126 64.46 -0.97 11.55
N ASP A 127 63.75 -0.65 12.64
CA ASP A 127 62.59 -1.45 13.07
C ASP A 127 61.36 -1.14 12.21
N ASN A 128 61.14 0.12 11.86
CA ASN A 128 60.03 0.51 11.00
C ASN A 128 60.21 0.06 9.55
N ASP A 129 61.41 0.08 8.96
CA ASP A 129 61.66 -0.48 7.62
C ASP A 129 61.51 -1.99 7.61
N THR A 130 61.81 -2.69 8.70
CA THR A 130 61.57 -4.14 8.81
C THR A 130 60.07 -4.45 8.85
N ILE A 131 59.29 -3.66 9.59
CA ILE A 131 57.83 -3.82 9.66
C ILE A 131 57.16 -3.37 8.35
N LEU A 132 57.58 -2.24 7.78
CA LEU A 132 57.04 -1.69 6.53
C LEU A 132 57.46 -2.51 5.31
N SER A 133 58.65 -3.12 5.27
CA SER A 133 59.03 -4.02 4.17
C SER A 133 58.18 -5.30 4.11
N SER A 134 57.51 -5.68 5.21
CA SER A 134 56.53 -6.76 5.22
C SER A 134 55.16 -6.36 4.66
N ILE A 135 54.90 -5.05 4.51
CA ILE A 135 53.68 -4.49 3.93
C ILE A 135 54.04 -3.91 2.57
N ASN A 136 53.59 -4.54 1.49
CA ASN A 136 53.91 -4.06 0.14
C ASN A 136 53.14 -2.75 -0.15
N ILE A 137 53.77 -1.60 0.08
CA ILE A 137 53.19 -0.28 -0.18
C ILE A 137 53.74 0.24 -1.50
N ALA A 138 52.93 0.19 -2.55
CA ALA A 138 53.22 0.85 -3.82
C ALA A 138 52.40 2.15 -3.92
N ASN A 139 53.06 3.26 -4.30
CA ASN A 139 52.42 4.56 -4.54
C ASN A 139 51.59 5.13 -3.36
N GLY A 140 51.94 4.79 -2.12
CA GLY A 140 51.32 5.38 -0.92
C GLY A 140 49.96 4.79 -0.53
N ALA A 141 49.54 3.67 -1.14
CA ALA A 141 48.40 2.89 -0.69
C ALA A 141 48.83 1.46 -0.32
N VAL A 142 48.16 0.87 0.68
CA VAL A 142 48.30 -0.56 0.97
C VAL A 142 47.56 -1.30 -0.13
N GLU A 143 48.29 -1.93 -1.05
CA GLU A 143 47.68 -2.86 -1.98
C GLU A 143 47.16 -4.04 -1.17
N SER A 144 45.84 -4.21 -1.08
CA SER A 144 45.31 -5.54 -0.85
C SER A 144 45.80 -6.37 -2.04
N ASP A 145 46.83 -7.18 -1.87
CA ASP A 145 47.34 -8.02 -2.94
C ASP A 145 46.26 -9.05 -3.26
N LEU A 146 45.39 -8.69 -4.20
CA LEU A 146 44.32 -9.55 -4.67
C LEU A 146 44.91 -10.85 -5.25
N THR A 147 46.17 -10.85 -5.70
CA THR A 147 46.88 -12.06 -6.13
C THR A 147 47.14 -13.00 -4.95
N PHE A 148 47.58 -12.47 -3.80
CA PHE A 148 47.80 -13.23 -2.58
C PHE A 148 46.48 -13.70 -1.93
N ILE A 149 45.46 -12.83 -1.91
CA ILE A 149 44.13 -13.15 -1.39
C ILE A 149 43.46 -14.24 -2.25
N HIS A 150 43.52 -14.12 -3.59
CA HIS A 150 43.03 -15.18 -4.47
C HIS A 150 43.89 -16.44 -4.36
N GLY A 151 45.23 -16.32 -4.28
CA GLY A 151 46.13 -17.47 -4.17
C GLY A 151 45.95 -18.31 -2.90
N SER A 152 45.74 -17.65 -1.75
CA SER A 152 45.52 -18.33 -0.47
C SER A 152 44.10 -18.89 -0.32
N ALA A 153 43.06 -18.13 -0.71
CA ALA A 153 41.67 -18.60 -0.64
C ALA A 153 41.36 -19.74 -1.65
N LEU A 154 42.08 -19.81 -2.78
CA LEU A 154 41.92 -20.86 -3.78
C LEU A 154 42.75 -22.14 -3.50
N THR A 155 43.60 -22.15 -2.48
CA THR A 155 44.45 -23.30 -2.14
C THR A 155 44.05 -24.00 -0.84
N GLU A 156 42.97 -23.58 -0.19
CA GLU A 156 42.46 -24.25 1.00
C GLU A 156 42.01 -25.69 0.68
N THR A 157 42.29 -26.58 1.64
CA THR A 157 42.20 -28.03 1.56
C THR A 157 40.92 -28.52 0.86
N ALA A 158 41.13 -29.32 -0.19
CA ALA A 158 40.17 -29.92 -1.11
C ALA A 158 39.63 -29.05 -2.26
N GLY A 159 40.22 -27.90 -2.62
CA GLY A 159 40.09 -27.31 -3.96
C GLY A 159 38.66 -27.04 -4.45
N GLN A 160 37.67 -27.05 -3.55
CA GLN A 160 36.26 -26.94 -3.90
C GLN A 160 35.94 -25.52 -4.35
N LEU A 161 36.53 -24.51 -3.70
CA LEU A 161 36.39 -23.11 -4.08
C LEU A 161 37.08 -22.83 -5.42
N ALA A 162 38.31 -23.34 -5.62
CA ALA A 162 38.99 -23.20 -6.91
C ALA A 162 38.29 -23.96 -8.04
N ALA A 163 37.79 -25.17 -7.77
CA ALA A 163 37.00 -25.92 -8.75
C ALA A 163 35.64 -25.24 -9.01
N ALA A 164 34.99 -24.66 -8.01
CA ALA A 164 33.74 -23.93 -8.16
C ALA A 164 33.93 -22.64 -8.94
N PHE A 165 34.95 -21.83 -8.63
CA PHE A 165 35.28 -20.62 -9.39
C PHE A 165 35.72 -20.94 -10.81
N LYS A 166 36.59 -21.95 -11.00
CA LYS A 166 36.97 -22.40 -12.33
C LYS A 166 35.74 -22.82 -13.11
N LYS A 167 34.88 -23.69 -12.58
CA LYS A 167 33.67 -24.11 -13.29
C LYS A 167 32.68 -22.96 -13.52
N LEU A 168 32.54 -22.01 -12.59
CA LEU A 168 31.64 -20.85 -12.72
C LEU A 168 32.06 -19.91 -13.86
N PHE A 169 33.37 -19.79 -14.13
CA PHE A 169 33.92 -18.90 -15.15
C PHE A 169 34.59 -19.61 -16.34
N ASP A 170 34.58 -20.95 -16.40
CA ASP A 170 35.14 -21.72 -17.52
C ASP A 170 34.20 -21.60 -18.74
N VAL A 171 34.60 -20.77 -19.70
CA VAL A 171 33.84 -20.53 -20.94
C VAL A 171 33.75 -21.76 -21.84
N ALA A 172 34.63 -22.76 -21.67
CA ALA A 172 34.59 -24.00 -22.45
C ALA A 172 33.63 -25.03 -21.84
N THR A 173 33.46 -25.03 -20.51
CA THR A 173 32.52 -25.90 -19.79
C THR A 173 31.85 -25.16 -18.62
N PRO A 174 30.90 -24.23 -18.87
CA PRO A 174 30.31 -23.39 -17.83
C PRO A 174 29.47 -24.21 -16.84
N LEU A 175 29.63 -23.96 -15.54
CA LEU A 175 28.84 -24.58 -14.46
C LEU A 175 27.39 -24.13 -14.47
N LEU A 176 27.19 -22.85 -14.79
CA LEU A 176 25.90 -22.24 -15.02
C LEU A 176 25.86 -21.92 -16.51
N VAL A 177 25.16 -22.76 -17.28
CA VAL A 177 24.75 -22.35 -18.61
C VAL A 177 23.67 -21.27 -18.46
N ALA A 178 23.44 -20.46 -19.49
CA ALA A 178 22.43 -19.40 -19.43
C ALA A 178 21.05 -19.91 -18.99
N SER A 179 20.75 -21.19 -19.26
CA SER A 179 19.55 -21.88 -18.81
C SER A 179 19.45 -21.96 -17.27
N ASP A 180 20.54 -22.32 -16.58
CA ASP A 180 20.58 -22.47 -15.10
C ASP A 180 20.35 -21.16 -14.33
N VAL A 181 20.73 -20.01 -14.90
CA VAL A 181 20.58 -18.68 -14.26
C VAL A 181 19.23 -18.05 -14.56
N MET A 182 18.60 -18.46 -15.66
CA MET A 182 17.30 -17.95 -16.08
C MET A 182 16.19 -18.72 -15.35
N VAL A 183 16.06 -18.47 -14.04
CA VAL A 183 14.87 -18.80 -13.24
C VAL A 183 13.66 -18.07 -13.82
N GLY A 184 13.05 -18.66 -14.86
CA GLY A 184 11.94 -18.10 -15.61
C GLY A 184 11.80 -18.62 -17.05
N THR A 185 12.85 -19.21 -17.63
CA THR A 185 12.76 -19.81 -18.98
C THR A 185 13.16 -21.28 -19.06
N ASP A 186 13.75 -21.82 -18.00
CA ASP A 186 14.12 -23.24 -17.93
C ASP A 186 12.95 -24.11 -17.53
N SER A 187 12.11 -24.44 -18.52
CA SER A 187 11.10 -25.51 -18.44
C SER A 187 10.07 -25.42 -17.29
N ALA A 188 10.08 -24.36 -16.49
CA ALA A 188 8.84 -23.78 -16.04
C ALA A 188 8.15 -23.40 -17.34
N ALA A 189 7.22 -24.26 -17.76
CA ALA A 189 6.14 -23.87 -18.61
C ALA A 189 5.84 -22.40 -18.28
N LEU A 190 5.75 -21.55 -19.30
CA LEU A 190 4.69 -20.55 -19.27
C LEU A 190 3.49 -21.32 -18.77
N ALA A 191 3.28 -21.27 -17.45
CA ALA A 191 2.30 -22.07 -16.78
C ALA A 191 1.08 -21.67 -17.53
N SER A 192 0.56 -22.63 -18.30
CA SER A 192 -0.67 -22.46 -19.02
C SER A 192 -1.57 -21.85 -17.98
N VAL A 193 -1.93 -20.59 -18.18
CA VAL A 193 -2.85 -19.87 -17.30
C VAL A 193 -4.20 -20.62 -17.29
N LEU A 194 -4.34 -21.68 -18.10
CA LEU A 194 -5.43 -22.61 -18.15
C LEU A 194 -4.96 -24.09 -18.15
N GLY A 195 -4.45 -24.60 -17.02
CA GLY A 195 -4.59 -26.01 -16.61
C GLY A 195 -4.12 -27.16 -17.52
N ALA A 196 -3.48 -26.93 -18.66
CA ALA A 196 -3.10 -28.01 -19.58
C ALA A 196 -1.79 -28.70 -19.21
N ALA A 197 -1.73 -30.01 -19.46
CA ALA A 197 -0.54 -30.82 -19.30
C ALA A 197 0.60 -30.36 -20.24
N VAL A 198 1.83 -30.48 -19.75
CA VAL A 198 3.05 -30.09 -20.49
C VAL A 198 3.10 -30.80 -21.85
N GLY A 199 3.09 -30.02 -22.93
CA GLY A 199 3.21 -30.52 -24.31
C GLY A 199 1.94 -30.38 -25.17
N ALA A 200 0.80 -29.99 -24.60
CA ALA A 200 -0.36 -29.59 -25.39
C ALA A 200 -0.12 -28.21 -26.02
N THR A 201 -0.38 -28.08 -27.32
CA THR A 201 -0.32 -26.76 -27.98
C THR A 201 -1.40 -25.88 -27.36
N ILE A 202 -1.04 -24.65 -26.99
CA ILE A 202 -1.97 -23.58 -26.56
C ILE A 202 -3.21 -23.49 -27.46
N SER A 203 -3.06 -23.83 -28.75
CA SER A 203 -4.15 -23.93 -29.72
C SER A 203 -5.35 -24.79 -29.29
N ALA A 204 -5.18 -25.80 -28.43
CA ALA A 204 -6.30 -26.65 -28.00
C ALA A 204 -7.15 -25.98 -26.91
N ASP A 205 -6.53 -25.29 -25.95
CA ASP A 205 -7.25 -24.63 -24.86
C ASP A 205 -7.96 -23.35 -25.32
N ILE A 206 -7.39 -22.65 -26.32
CA ILE A 206 -8.06 -21.49 -26.95
C ILE A 206 -9.08 -21.94 -28.00
N ALA A 207 -9.05 -23.18 -28.49
CA ALA A 207 -10.03 -23.65 -29.48
C ALA A 207 -11.46 -23.63 -28.94
N ASP A 208 -11.61 -23.72 -27.62
CA ASP A 208 -12.91 -23.63 -26.95
C ASP A 208 -13.33 -22.18 -26.64
N ILE A 209 -12.45 -21.19 -26.84
CA ILE A 209 -12.79 -19.77 -26.73
C ILE A 209 -13.36 -19.30 -28.07
N PRO A 210 -14.63 -18.83 -28.13
CA PRO A 210 -15.22 -18.36 -29.38
C PRO A 210 -14.42 -17.21 -30.00
N THR A 211 -14.18 -17.29 -31.31
CA THR A 211 -13.65 -16.16 -32.07
C THR A 211 -14.62 -14.98 -32.08
N VAL A 212 -14.14 -13.78 -32.41
CA VAL A 212 -15.00 -12.58 -32.54
C VAL A 212 -16.13 -12.81 -33.55
N ALA A 213 -15.86 -13.54 -34.64
CA ALA A 213 -16.88 -13.89 -35.63
C ALA A 213 -17.92 -14.87 -35.06
N GLU A 214 -17.49 -15.87 -34.30
CA GLU A 214 -18.41 -16.81 -33.63
C GLU A 214 -19.21 -16.13 -32.51
N PHE A 215 -18.60 -15.25 -31.72
CA PHE A 215 -19.28 -14.48 -30.69
C PHE A 215 -20.35 -13.56 -31.28
N ASN A 216 -20.06 -12.92 -32.41
CA ASN A 216 -21.02 -12.07 -33.13
C ASN A 216 -22.11 -12.87 -33.87
N ALA A 217 -21.84 -14.12 -34.25
CA ALA A 217 -22.81 -15.01 -34.89
C ALA A 217 -23.67 -15.80 -33.88
N ARG A 218 -23.23 -15.91 -32.62
CA ARG A 218 -23.95 -16.61 -31.55
C ARG A 218 -25.05 -15.71 -30.98
N THR A 219 -26.29 -16.15 -31.12
CA THR A 219 -27.39 -15.61 -30.31
C THR A 219 -27.20 -16.06 -28.86
N ILE A 220 -27.56 -15.23 -27.88
CA ILE A 220 -27.48 -15.49 -26.42
C ILE A 220 -28.07 -16.85 -25.99
N VAL A 221 -28.89 -17.47 -26.84
CA VAL A 221 -29.65 -18.69 -26.56
C VAL A 221 -28.91 -20.00 -26.93
N SER A 222 -27.59 -19.96 -27.11
CA SER A 222 -26.78 -21.19 -27.22
C SER A 222 -26.87 -21.97 -25.90
N ALA A 223 -27.41 -23.19 -25.97
CA ALA A 223 -28.05 -23.94 -24.89
C ALA A 223 -27.24 -24.21 -23.61
N ASP A 224 -25.93 -23.94 -23.58
CA ASP A 224 -25.05 -24.30 -22.45
C ASP A 224 -24.49 -23.10 -21.67
N TYR A 225 -24.82 -21.85 -22.05
CA TYR A 225 -24.38 -20.64 -21.32
C TYR A 225 -25.42 -20.05 -20.37
N VAL A 226 -26.68 -20.46 -20.49
CA VAL A 226 -27.75 -20.04 -19.58
C VAL A 226 -28.08 -21.24 -18.71
N VAL A 227 -27.66 -21.19 -17.45
CA VAL A 227 -28.02 -22.23 -16.49
C VAL A 227 -29.54 -22.16 -16.29
N VAL A 228 -30.20 -23.32 -16.32
CA VAL A 228 -31.64 -23.41 -16.06
C VAL A 228 -31.95 -22.75 -14.71
N GLY A 229 -32.66 -21.62 -14.75
CA GLY A 229 -33.03 -20.84 -13.56
C GLY A 229 -32.45 -19.42 -13.50
N ASP A 230 -31.50 -19.07 -14.37
CA ASP A 230 -30.99 -17.70 -14.42
C ASP A 230 -31.96 -16.81 -15.20
N THR A 231 -32.42 -15.72 -14.57
CA THR A 231 -33.21 -14.70 -15.26
C THR A 231 -32.24 -13.86 -16.05
N ILE A 232 -32.23 -13.99 -17.38
CA ILE A 232 -31.44 -13.11 -18.25
C ILE A 232 -32.06 -11.70 -18.19
N ALA A 233 -31.69 -10.95 -17.16
CA ALA A 233 -32.14 -9.59 -16.94
C ALA A 233 -31.66 -8.72 -18.11
N GLY A 234 -32.59 -8.30 -18.98
CA GLY A 234 -32.30 -7.33 -20.03
C GLY A 234 -32.16 -7.87 -21.45
N VAL A 235 -32.84 -8.97 -21.83
CA VAL A 235 -33.22 -9.15 -23.24
C VAL A 235 -34.31 -8.12 -23.58
N THR A 236 -33.92 -6.85 -23.66
CA THR A 236 -34.81 -5.69 -23.86
C THR A 236 -35.49 -5.72 -25.23
N ASN A 237 -34.95 -6.49 -26.18
CA ASN A 237 -35.54 -6.67 -27.51
C ASN A 237 -35.48 -8.15 -27.92
N ALA A 238 -36.26 -9.01 -27.27
CA ALA A 238 -36.67 -10.26 -27.90
C ALA A 238 -37.58 -9.88 -29.08
N GLY A 239 -37.02 -9.74 -30.29
CA GLY A 239 -37.79 -9.33 -31.48
C GLY A 239 -38.98 -10.26 -31.78
N THR A 240 -38.97 -11.48 -31.24
CA THR A 240 -40.12 -12.40 -31.26
C THR A 240 -40.10 -13.26 -30.00
N VAL A 241 -41.23 -13.38 -29.30
CA VAL A 241 -41.46 -14.41 -28.28
C VAL A 241 -42.24 -15.53 -28.94
N THR A 242 -41.63 -16.70 -29.10
CA THR A 242 -42.33 -17.91 -29.58
C THR A 242 -42.84 -18.68 -28.37
N GLY A 243 -44.03 -18.34 -27.87
CA GLY A 243 -44.64 -19.02 -26.72
C GLY A 243 -45.58 -18.13 -25.90
N ASN A 244 -46.01 -18.66 -24.75
CA ASN A 244 -46.84 -17.92 -23.80
C ASN A 244 -45.99 -16.90 -23.03
N VAL A 245 -46.55 -15.71 -22.80
CA VAL A 245 -46.02 -14.77 -21.81
C VAL A 245 -46.67 -15.11 -20.48
N ASP A 246 -45.88 -15.55 -19.51
CA ASP A 246 -46.35 -15.70 -18.13
C ASP A 246 -46.30 -14.34 -17.43
N GLY A 247 -47.44 -13.87 -16.91
CA GLY A 247 -47.56 -12.58 -16.24
C GLY A 247 -48.41 -11.52 -16.97
N SER A 248 -48.31 -10.27 -16.49
CA SER A 248 -49.13 -9.15 -16.99
C SER A 248 -48.52 -8.52 -18.24
N VAL A 249 -49.31 -8.44 -19.32
CA VAL A 249 -48.92 -7.72 -20.54
C VAL A 249 -49.35 -6.25 -20.39
N ALA A 250 -48.37 -5.35 -20.25
CA ALA A 250 -48.63 -3.93 -20.01
C ALA A 250 -49.35 -3.22 -21.17
N SER A 251 -49.05 -3.59 -22.42
CA SER A 251 -49.75 -3.07 -23.59
C SER A 251 -49.69 -4.07 -24.75
N VAL A 252 -50.76 -4.12 -25.54
CA VAL A 252 -50.82 -4.84 -26.82
C VAL A 252 -50.90 -3.79 -27.92
N THR A 253 -49.86 -3.67 -28.75
CA THR A 253 -49.81 -2.68 -29.84
C THR A 253 -50.76 -3.07 -30.97
N ALA A 254 -51.24 -2.07 -31.73
CA ALA A 254 -52.15 -2.27 -32.86
C ALA A 254 -51.62 -3.31 -33.87
N GLY A 255 -52.51 -4.22 -34.30
CA GLY A 255 -52.21 -5.26 -35.29
C GLY A 255 -52.01 -6.67 -34.73
N VAL A 256 -51.93 -6.85 -33.41
CA VAL A 256 -51.96 -8.19 -32.79
C VAL A 256 -53.40 -8.72 -32.82
N THR A 257 -53.65 -9.70 -33.68
CA THR A 257 -54.94 -10.39 -33.74
C THR A 257 -55.01 -11.49 -32.69
N LEU A 258 -56.12 -11.57 -31.99
CA LEU A 258 -56.44 -12.73 -31.17
C LEU A 258 -56.88 -13.89 -32.09
N GLY A 259 -56.38 -15.10 -31.84
CA GLY A 259 -56.86 -16.29 -32.53
C GLY A 259 -58.32 -16.56 -32.24
N ALA A 260 -58.95 -17.42 -33.06
CA ALA A 260 -60.30 -17.91 -32.77
C ALA A 260 -60.36 -18.53 -31.37
N ASP A 261 -61.43 -18.24 -30.62
CA ASP A 261 -61.67 -18.72 -29.25
C ASP A 261 -60.54 -18.39 -28.24
N ALA A 262 -59.66 -17.44 -28.57
CA ALA A 262 -58.59 -17.03 -27.66
C ALA A 262 -59.14 -16.46 -26.36
N ILE A 263 -60.32 -15.81 -26.41
CA ILE A 263 -61.07 -15.35 -25.25
C ILE A 263 -62.32 -16.21 -25.11
N THR A 264 -62.32 -17.09 -24.11
CA THR A 264 -63.47 -17.91 -23.72
C THR A 264 -64.19 -17.28 -22.54
N ALA A 265 -65.47 -17.63 -22.29
CA ALA A 265 -66.21 -17.12 -21.14
C ALA A 265 -65.46 -17.29 -19.79
N ALA A 266 -64.76 -18.41 -19.61
CA ALA A 266 -63.95 -18.67 -18.42
C ALA A 266 -62.75 -17.72 -18.22
N LYS A 267 -62.33 -16.98 -19.26
CA LYS A 267 -61.22 -16.01 -19.22
C LYS A 267 -61.69 -14.59 -18.91
N ILE A 268 -63.00 -14.35 -18.91
CA ILE A 268 -63.61 -13.07 -18.57
C ILE A 268 -64.17 -13.20 -17.15
N ALA A 269 -63.65 -12.41 -16.22
CA ALA A 269 -64.17 -12.38 -14.86
C ALA A 269 -65.59 -11.76 -14.81
N ASP A 270 -66.36 -12.11 -13.78
CA ASP A 270 -67.64 -11.45 -13.52
C ASP A 270 -67.44 -9.94 -13.39
N ASN A 271 -68.27 -9.17 -14.10
CA ASN A 271 -68.19 -7.69 -14.15
C ASN A 271 -66.86 -7.13 -14.71
N ALA A 272 -66.11 -7.90 -15.52
CA ALA A 272 -64.85 -7.42 -16.12
C ALA A 272 -65.02 -6.23 -17.08
N PHE A 273 -66.23 -6.01 -17.60
CA PHE A 273 -66.54 -4.88 -18.48
C PHE A 273 -67.44 -3.86 -17.77
N SER A 274 -66.90 -2.68 -17.54
CA SER A 274 -67.62 -1.46 -17.14
C SER A 274 -67.94 -0.56 -18.36
N ALA A 275 -68.71 0.51 -18.14
CA ALA A 275 -69.10 1.43 -19.20
C ALA A 275 -67.90 2.03 -19.96
N GLU A 276 -66.78 2.27 -19.28
CA GLU A 276 -65.56 2.85 -19.84
C GLU A 276 -64.85 1.94 -20.87
N HIS A 277 -65.13 0.63 -20.84
CA HIS A 277 -64.57 -0.32 -21.80
C HIS A 277 -65.25 -0.25 -23.17
N PHE A 278 -66.42 0.37 -23.24
CA PHE A 278 -67.16 0.58 -24.47
C PHE A 278 -66.96 2.03 -24.92
N ALA A 279 -66.28 2.20 -26.05
CA ALA A 279 -66.26 3.51 -26.70
C ALA A 279 -67.69 3.89 -27.12
N THR A 280 -67.97 5.19 -27.22
CA THR A 280 -69.21 5.70 -27.81
C THR A 280 -69.44 5.04 -29.18
N ASP A 281 -70.67 4.57 -29.42
CA ASP A 281 -71.08 3.89 -30.65
C ASP A 281 -70.32 2.58 -30.97
N SER A 282 -69.59 2.00 -30.02
CA SER A 282 -68.89 0.71 -30.21
C SER A 282 -69.83 -0.49 -30.36
N ILE A 283 -71.07 -0.36 -29.89
CA ILE A 283 -72.15 -1.34 -30.11
C ILE A 283 -72.96 -0.87 -31.31
N THR A 284 -72.68 -1.45 -32.47
CA THR A 284 -73.37 -1.12 -33.72
C THR A 284 -74.71 -1.86 -33.83
N THR A 285 -75.54 -1.44 -34.79
CA THR A 285 -76.79 -2.14 -35.15
C THR A 285 -76.55 -3.59 -35.59
N ASP A 286 -75.38 -3.90 -36.13
CA ASP A 286 -75.03 -5.28 -36.49
C ASP A 286 -74.70 -6.13 -35.25
N ALA A 287 -74.15 -5.50 -34.20
CA ALA A 287 -73.90 -6.14 -32.92
C ALA A 287 -75.21 -6.44 -32.17
N VAL A 288 -76.21 -5.57 -32.29
CA VAL A 288 -77.57 -5.80 -31.77
C VAL A 288 -78.44 -6.39 -32.87
N LYS A 289 -78.41 -7.72 -33.03
CA LYS A 289 -79.25 -8.41 -34.04
C LYS A 289 -80.69 -7.89 -33.99
N SER A 290 -81.22 -7.46 -35.14
CA SER A 290 -82.58 -6.88 -35.28
C SER A 290 -83.69 -7.73 -34.65
N ASP A 291 -83.55 -9.05 -34.69
CA ASP A 291 -84.49 -10.00 -34.09
C ASP A 291 -84.52 -9.97 -32.55
N ALA A 292 -83.47 -9.44 -31.90
CA ALA A 292 -83.42 -9.33 -30.45
C ALA A 292 -84.49 -8.37 -29.92
N LEU A 293 -84.82 -7.31 -30.67
CA LEU A 293 -85.87 -6.35 -30.31
C LEU A 293 -87.24 -6.73 -30.89
N ASN A 294 -87.28 -7.29 -32.11
CA ASN A 294 -88.53 -7.69 -32.76
C ASN A 294 -89.31 -8.75 -31.97
N LYS A 295 -88.61 -9.70 -31.34
CA LYS A 295 -89.25 -10.74 -30.50
C LYS A 295 -89.96 -10.18 -29.26
N ILE A 296 -89.62 -8.97 -28.82
CA ILE A 296 -90.13 -8.40 -27.57
C ILE A 296 -91.36 -7.50 -27.83
N VAL A 297 -91.40 -6.80 -28.96
CA VAL A 297 -92.41 -5.75 -29.24
C VAL A 297 -93.51 -6.22 -30.22
N MET A 298 -93.42 -7.42 -30.78
CA MET A 298 -94.37 -7.93 -31.79
C MET A 298 -95.00 -9.29 -31.42
N SER A 299 -94.97 -9.69 -30.14
CA SER A 299 -95.61 -10.92 -29.68
C SER A 299 -96.97 -10.64 -29.04
N ASP A 300 -98.04 -11.29 -29.45
CA ASP A 300 -99.38 -11.07 -28.86
C ASP A 300 -99.39 -10.96 -27.32
N LEU A 301 -99.99 -9.90 -26.79
CA LEU A 301 -100.25 -9.76 -25.37
C LEU A 301 -101.21 -10.84 -24.90
N ALA A 302 -101.01 -11.28 -23.66
CA ALA A 302 -101.83 -12.33 -23.06
C ALA A 302 -103.28 -11.86 -22.86
N THR A 303 -103.52 -10.71 -22.23
CA THR A 303 -104.81 -10.00 -22.10
C THR A 303 -104.61 -8.69 -21.30
N GLY A 304 -105.48 -7.70 -21.54
CA GLY A 304 -105.61 -6.46 -20.77
C GLY A 304 -104.65 -5.34 -21.17
N ALA A 305 -105.09 -4.10 -20.91
CA ALA A 305 -104.23 -2.94 -21.04
C ALA A 305 -103.08 -3.03 -20.02
N PRO A 306 -101.85 -2.62 -20.39
CA PRO A 306 -100.72 -2.61 -19.47
C PRO A 306 -100.93 -1.67 -18.28
N SER A 307 -100.37 -2.04 -17.12
CA SER A 307 -100.23 -1.14 -15.97
C SER A 307 -99.40 0.10 -16.33
N VAL A 308 -99.63 1.22 -15.63
CA VAL A 308 -98.80 2.44 -15.72
C VAL A 308 -97.31 2.21 -15.38
N THR A 309 -96.97 1.08 -14.75
CA THR A 309 -95.60 0.65 -14.43
C THR A 309 -95.04 -0.39 -15.40
N ALA A 310 -95.72 -0.66 -16.51
CA ALA A 310 -95.28 -1.65 -17.49
C ALA A 310 -93.92 -1.29 -18.12
N SER A 311 -93.15 -2.33 -18.46
CA SER A 311 -91.90 -2.14 -19.19
C SER A 311 -92.16 -1.50 -20.56
N LEU A 312 -91.19 -0.73 -21.06
CA LEU A 312 -91.29 -0.07 -22.37
C LEU A 312 -91.68 -1.02 -23.51
N PRO A 313 -91.15 -2.25 -23.61
CA PRO A 313 -91.57 -3.17 -24.67
C PRO A 313 -93.04 -3.60 -24.56
N VAL A 314 -93.55 -3.82 -23.34
CA VAL A 314 -94.96 -4.18 -23.13
C VAL A 314 -95.89 -3.02 -23.50
N ALA A 315 -95.52 -1.78 -23.17
CA ALA A 315 -96.29 -0.60 -23.52
C ALA A 315 -96.29 -0.34 -25.04
N LEU A 316 -95.14 -0.51 -25.71
CA LEU A 316 -95.03 -0.37 -27.16
C LEU A 316 -95.84 -1.44 -27.90
N ASN A 317 -95.80 -2.68 -27.41
CA ASN A 317 -96.54 -3.78 -28.00
C ASN A 317 -98.06 -3.61 -27.85
N TRP A 318 -98.52 -3.16 -26.69
CA TRP A 318 -99.91 -2.76 -26.50
C TRP A 318 -100.35 -1.65 -27.47
N LEU A 319 -99.53 -0.64 -27.67
CA LEU A 319 -99.82 0.43 -28.62
C LEU A 319 -99.93 -0.12 -30.05
N TYR A 320 -99.01 -1.01 -30.42
CA TYR A 320 -99.01 -1.69 -31.72
C TYR A 320 -100.30 -2.49 -31.93
N GLU A 321 -100.68 -3.32 -30.97
CA GLU A 321 -101.91 -4.12 -31.01
C GLU A 321 -103.17 -3.26 -31.01
N ALA A 322 -103.22 -2.20 -30.20
CA ALA A 322 -104.35 -1.28 -30.15
C ALA A 322 -104.61 -0.54 -31.47
N PHE A 323 -103.56 -0.27 -32.25
CA PHE A 323 -103.69 0.34 -33.57
C PHE A 323 -103.91 -0.67 -34.70
N ARG A 324 -103.34 -1.88 -34.60
CA ARG A 324 -103.41 -2.89 -35.66
C ARG A 324 -104.68 -3.74 -35.59
N ASN A 325 -105.06 -4.18 -34.39
CA ASN A 325 -106.03 -5.25 -34.24
C ASN A 325 -107.48 -4.76 -34.40
N LYS A 326 -108.39 -5.70 -34.67
CA LYS A 326 -109.81 -5.42 -34.86
C LYS A 326 -110.41 -4.82 -33.58
N THR A 327 -111.14 -3.71 -33.73
CA THR A 327 -111.95 -3.13 -32.66
C THR A 327 -113.44 -3.30 -32.98
N GLU A 328 -114.20 -3.86 -32.05
CA GLU A 328 -115.65 -4.00 -32.15
C GLU A 328 -116.35 -3.03 -31.19
N THR A 329 -117.26 -2.23 -31.72
CA THR A 329 -118.04 -1.27 -30.94
C THR A 329 -119.51 -1.67 -30.97
N THR A 330 -120.09 -1.85 -29.78
CA THR A 330 -121.52 -2.10 -29.56
C THR A 330 -122.16 -0.89 -28.89
N ALA A 331 -123.44 -0.97 -28.48
CA ALA A 331 -124.10 0.13 -27.77
C ALA A 331 -123.46 0.47 -26.40
N THR A 332 -122.76 -0.48 -25.77
CA THR A 332 -122.23 -0.33 -24.41
C THR A 332 -120.75 -0.63 -24.25
N LEU A 333 -120.08 -1.19 -25.25
CA LEU A 333 -118.69 -1.65 -25.17
C LEU A 333 -117.89 -1.32 -26.43
N ILE A 334 -116.64 -0.94 -26.23
CA ILE A 334 -115.59 -1.01 -27.24
C ILE A 334 -114.61 -2.12 -26.85
N THR A 335 -114.41 -3.08 -27.75
CA THR A 335 -113.60 -4.28 -27.50
C THR A 335 -112.48 -4.36 -28.52
N LEU A 336 -111.24 -4.32 -28.04
CA LEU A 336 -110.05 -4.62 -28.82
C LEU A 336 -109.86 -6.15 -28.85
N LYS A 337 -109.83 -6.74 -30.03
CA LYS A 337 -109.58 -8.18 -30.22
C LYS A 337 -108.09 -8.46 -30.32
N LYS A 338 -107.68 -9.72 -30.14
CA LYS A 338 -106.37 -10.19 -30.59
C LYS A 338 -106.29 -10.25 -32.12
N ASP A 339 -105.09 -10.50 -32.66
CA ASP A 339 -104.86 -10.54 -34.11
C ASP A 339 -105.74 -11.59 -34.83
N ASP A 340 -106.10 -12.68 -34.13
CA ASP A 340 -107.01 -13.72 -34.63
C ASP A 340 -108.49 -13.29 -34.74
N GLY A 341 -108.83 -12.09 -34.24
CA GLY A 341 -110.17 -11.53 -34.21
C GLY A 341 -111.19 -12.31 -33.35
N SER A 342 -110.77 -13.38 -32.68
CA SER A 342 -111.64 -14.36 -32.01
C SER A 342 -111.64 -14.19 -30.49
N THR A 343 -110.57 -13.63 -29.94
CA THR A 343 -110.43 -13.39 -28.50
C THR A 343 -110.38 -11.91 -28.16
N ASP A 344 -110.96 -11.54 -27.03
CA ASP A 344 -110.95 -10.17 -26.53
C ASP A 344 -109.60 -9.91 -25.85
N LEU A 345 -108.85 -8.94 -26.36
CA LEU A 345 -107.62 -8.48 -25.73
C LEU A 345 -107.97 -7.52 -24.58
N ALA A 346 -108.82 -6.55 -24.83
CA ALA A 346 -109.27 -5.57 -23.84
C ALA A 346 -110.63 -4.98 -24.17
N LYS A 347 -111.34 -4.49 -23.17
CA LYS A 347 -112.63 -3.83 -23.34
C LYS A 347 -112.75 -2.57 -22.50
N ALA A 348 -113.52 -1.61 -22.97
CA ALA A 348 -113.92 -0.44 -22.22
C ALA A 348 -115.42 -0.22 -22.37
N THR A 349 -116.09 0.17 -21.29
CA THR A 349 -117.49 0.58 -21.34
C THR A 349 -117.58 1.90 -22.10
N ILE A 350 -118.58 2.00 -22.98
CA ILE A 350 -118.95 3.26 -23.63
C ILE A 350 -120.41 3.57 -23.35
N SER A 351 -120.73 4.86 -23.27
CA SER A 351 -122.08 5.36 -23.06
C SER A 351 -122.35 6.52 -24.02
N ASP A 352 -123.53 6.54 -24.63
CA ASP A 352 -124.04 7.64 -25.45
C ASP A 352 -125.36 8.17 -24.86
N ALA A 353 -125.26 8.72 -23.64
CA ALA A 353 -126.40 9.29 -22.94
C ALA A 353 -126.51 10.79 -23.24
N ALA A 354 -127.63 11.18 -23.87
CA ALA A 354 -128.16 12.55 -24.05
C ALA A 354 -127.15 13.70 -23.88
N GLY A 355 -126.17 13.78 -24.80
CA GLY A 355 -125.26 14.92 -24.93
C GLY A 355 -123.83 14.70 -24.43
N THR A 356 -123.47 13.53 -23.90
CA THR A 356 -122.08 13.19 -23.58
C THR A 356 -121.77 11.74 -23.94
N THR A 357 -120.78 11.55 -24.79
CA THR A 357 -120.20 10.23 -25.05
C THR A 357 -119.00 10.04 -24.14
N THR A 358 -119.02 9.02 -23.30
CA THR A 358 -117.86 8.64 -22.46
C THR A 358 -117.31 7.29 -22.88
N LYS A 359 -115.99 7.13 -22.71
CA LYS A 359 -115.28 5.86 -22.83
C LYS A 359 -114.44 5.68 -21.57
N GLU A 360 -114.61 4.56 -20.89
CA GLU A 360 -113.81 4.20 -19.71
C GLU A 360 -112.41 3.70 -20.09
N GLU A 361 -111.56 3.46 -19.09
CA GLU A 361 -110.25 2.84 -19.30
C GLU A 361 -110.41 1.41 -19.84
N PHE A 362 -109.48 0.99 -20.71
CA PHE A 362 -109.45 -0.39 -21.17
C PHE A 362 -109.05 -1.32 -20.02
N VAL A 363 -109.91 -2.28 -19.72
CA VAL A 363 -109.63 -3.39 -18.78
C VAL A 363 -109.46 -4.69 -19.57
N SER A 364 -109.10 -5.78 -18.88
CA SER A 364 -108.96 -7.11 -19.50
C SER A 364 -110.22 -7.53 -20.27
N GLY A 365 -110.02 -7.97 -21.51
CA GLY A 365 -111.04 -8.37 -22.48
C GLY A 365 -111.87 -9.55 -22.02
#